data_AF-A0A7V6IV27-F1
#
_entry.id   AF-A0A7V6IV27-F1
#
_cell.length_a   1.000
_cell.length_b   1.000
_cell.length_c   1.000
_cell.angle_alpha   90.00
_cell.angle_beta   90.00
_cell.angle_gamma   90.00
#
_symmetry.space_group_name_H-M   'P 1'
#
loop_
_entity.id
_entity.type
_entity.pdbx_description
1 polymer ?
#
loop_
_entity_poly.entity_id
_entity_poly.type
_entity_poly.pdbx_seq_one_letter_code
_entity_poly.pdbx_strand_id
1 'polypeptide(L)' 'MSNKEKKKEPVITTRKRVDNSIEVEVKKNPAKTKLGKILILLILIGMAGLSIISLIYILLEAF' A
#
# COMPACT_ATOMS: atom_id res chain seq x y z
N MET A 1 32.53 -10.94 -9.70
CA MET A 1 31.60 -9.92 -9.17
C MET A 1 30.30 -10.00 -9.96
N SER A 2 29.30 -10.76 -9.51
CA SER A 2 28.04 -10.95 -10.26
C SER A 2 27.06 -9.84 -9.90
N ASN A 3 26.94 -8.83 -10.76
CA ASN A 3 25.96 -7.77 -10.64
C ASN A 3 24.57 -8.35 -11.00
N LYS A 4 23.81 -8.81 -10.00
CA LYS A 4 22.42 -9.23 -10.18
C LYS A 4 21.56 -7.98 -10.30
N GLU A 5 21.43 -7.48 -11.53
CA GLU A 5 20.45 -6.44 -11.84
C GLU A 5 19.05 -6.93 -11.46
N LYS A 6 18.46 -6.32 -10.44
CA LYS A 6 17.09 -6.59 -10.00
C LYS A 6 16.14 -6.16 -11.12
N LYS A 7 15.70 -7.12 -11.96
CA LYS A 7 14.63 -6.92 -12.95
C LYS A 7 13.43 -6.27 -12.26
N LYS A 8 13.11 -5.02 -12.64
CA LYS A 8 11.91 -4.33 -12.16
C LYS A 8 10.71 -4.94 -12.87
N GLU A 9 9.94 -5.75 -12.16
CA GLU A 9 8.70 -6.32 -12.70
C GLU A 9 7.70 -5.19 -13.05
N PRO A 10 7.03 -5.27 -14.21
CA PRO A 10 6.05 -4.27 -14.64
C PRO A 10 4.87 -4.24 -13.67
N VAL A 11 4.38 -3.03 -13.36
CA VAL A 11 3.26 -2.80 -12.42
C VAL A 11 1.96 -3.42 -12.94
N ILE A 12 1.81 -3.41 -14.26
CA ILE A 12 0.63 -3.87 -14.99
C ILE A 12 1.14 -4.79 -16.09
N THR A 13 0.64 -6.02 -16.16
CA THR A 13 0.83 -6.88 -17.33
C THR A 13 -0.52 -7.02 -18.02
N THR A 14 -0.63 -6.50 -19.24
CA THR A 14 -1.80 -6.74 -20.09
C THR A 14 -1.61 -8.08 -20.79
N ARG A 15 -2.39 -9.09 -20.41
CA ARG A 15 -2.48 -10.32 -21.19
C ARG A 15 -3.64 -10.17 -22.19
N LYS A 16 -3.40 -10.46 -23.46
CA LYS A 16 -4.48 -10.68 -24.41
C LYS A 16 -4.97 -12.11 -24.22
N ARG A 17 -6.26 -12.27 -23.91
CA ARG A 17 -6.93 -13.56 -23.95
C ARG A 17 -7.23 -13.97 -25.41
N VAL A 18 -7.55 -15.25 -25.60
CA VAL A 18 -7.90 -15.85 -26.90
C VAL A 18 -9.13 -15.19 -27.53
N ASP A 19 -9.99 -14.58 -26.71
CA ASP A 19 -11.19 -13.83 -27.10
C ASP A 19 -10.91 -12.34 -27.43
N ASN A 20 -9.63 -11.94 -27.59
CA ASN A 20 -9.18 -10.56 -27.78
C ASN A 20 -9.50 -9.60 -26.61
N SER A 21 -9.96 -10.08 -25.45
CA SER A 21 -10.10 -9.23 -24.27
C SER A 21 -8.73 -8.91 -23.65
N ILE A 22 -8.59 -7.70 -23.11
CA ILE A 22 -7.37 -7.23 -22.44
C ILE A 22 -7.57 -7.43 -20.94
N GLU A 23 -6.91 -8.44 -20.37
CA GLU A 23 -6.86 -8.60 -18.93
C GLU A 23 -5.70 -7.81 -18.34
N VAL A 24 -6.05 -6.88 -17.46
CA VAL A 24 -5.09 -6.04 -16.73
C VAL A 24 -4.74 -6.77 -15.44
N GLU A 25 -3.68 -7.58 -15.45
CA GLU A 25 -3.15 -8.18 -14.22
C GLU A 25 -2.35 -7.13 -13.45
N VAL A 26 -2.92 -6.62 -12.35
CA VAL A 26 -2.20 -5.78 -11.38
C VAL A 26 -1.32 -6.71 -10.53
N LYS A 27 -0.05 -6.86 -10.92
CA LYS A 27 0.88 -7.79 -10.26
C LYS A 27 1.47 -7.27 -8.95
N LYS A 28 1.43 -5.96 -8.70
CA LYS A 28 2.04 -5.38 -7.51
C LYS A 28 1.07 -5.33 -6.34
N ASN A 29 1.29 -6.20 -5.36
CA ASN A 29 0.66 -6.10 -4.06
C ASN A 29 0.94 -4.69 -3.47
N PRO A 30 -0.08 -3.90 -3.12
CA PRO A 30 0.08 -2.57 -2.54
C PRO A 30 1.03 -2.54 -1.34
N ALA A 31 1.00 -3.58 -0.48
CA ALA A 31 1.88 -3.72 0.68
C ALA A 31 3.38 -3.86 0.30
N LYS A 32 3.69 -4.24 -0.94
CA LYS A 32 5.07 -4.32 -1.46
C LYS A 32 5.51 -3.04 -2.16
N THR A 33 4.61 -2.11 -2.45
CA THR A 33 4.92 -0.83 -3.11
C THR A 33 5.24 0.26 -2.09
N LYS A 34 6.14 1.20 -2.41
CA LYS A 34 6.48 2.32 -1.51
C LYS A 34 5.25 3.18 -1.20
N LEU A 35 4.48 3.54 -2.23
CA LEU A 35 3.25 4.32 -2.09
C LEU A 35 2.18 3.57 -1.30
N GLY A 36 1.97 2.28 -1.57
CA GLY A 36 1.00 1.48 -0.82
C GLY A 36 1.38 1.31 0.66
N LYS A 37 2.68 1.20 0.99
CA LYS A 37 3.14 1.21 2.39
C LYS A 37 2.84 2.55 3.07
N ILE A 38 3.07 3.67 2.40
CA ILE A 38 2.78 5.01 2.93
C ILE A 38 1.27 5.17 3.17
N LEU A 39 0.45 4.73 2.21
CA LEU A 39 -1.01 4.77 2.33
C LEU A 39 -1.51 3.91 3.50
N ILE A 40 -0.99 2.68 3.63
CA ILE A 40 -1.33 1.78 4.75
C ILE A 40 -0.95 2.43 6.09
N LEU A 41 0.24 3.03 6.17
CA LEU A 41 0.69 3.71 7.39
C LEU A 41 -0.23 4.90 7.74
N LEU A 42 -0.63 5.70 6.75
CA LEU A 42 -1.52 6.82 6.94
C LEU A 42 -2.91 6.38 7.44
N ILE A 43 -3.44 5.28 6.90
CA ILE A 43 -4.70 4.69 7.36
C ILE A 43 -4.57 4.18 8.81
N LEU A 44 -3.48 3.49 9.14
CA LEU A 44 -3.24 2.98 10.49
C LEU A 44 -3.12 4.12 11.52
N ILE A 45 -2.38 5.18 11.19
CA ILE A 45 -2.26 6.37 12.06
C ILE A 45 -3.62 7.08 12.18
N GLY A 46 -4.37 7.20 11.10
CA GLY A 46 -5.72 7.78 11.13
C GLY A 46 -6.66 6.99 12.04
N MET A 47 -6.69 5.66 11.92
CA MET A 47 -7.58 4.83 12.74
C MET A 47 -7.14 4.73 14.20
N ALA A 48 -5.90 4.26 14.43
CA ALA A 48 -5.42 4.00 15.78
C ALA A 48 -4.89 5.27 16.46
N GLY A 49 -4.13 6.08 15.72
CA GLY A 49 -3.50 7.29 16.26
C GLY A 49 -4.54 8.33 16.70
N LEU A 50 -5.56 8.62 15.89
CA LEU A 50 -6.62 9.56 16.29
C LEU A 50 -7.37 9.08 17.53
N SER A 51 -7.65 7.78 17.62
CA SER A 51 -8.34 7.19 18.79
C SER A 51 -7.53 7.40 20.07
N ILE A 52 -6.21 7.16 20.02
CA ILE A 52 -5.31 7.34 21.17
C ILE A 52 -5.20 8.82 21.53
N ILE A 53 -5.02 9.71 20.54
CA ILE A 53 -4.92 11.16 20.77
C ILE A 53 -6.20 11.70 21.40
N SER A 54 -7.36 11.28 20.88
CA SER A 54 -8.66 11.70 21.43
C SER A 54 -8.84 11.22 22.86
N LEU A 55 -8.41 10.00 23.20
CA LEU A 55 -8.50 9.48 24.55
C LEU A 55 -7.60 10.27 25.52
N ILE A 56 -6.37 10.57 25.11
CA ILE A 56 -5.44 11.39 25.90
C ILE A 56 -6.02 12.79 26.11
N TYR A 57 -6.58 13.40 25.05
CA TYR A 57 -7.20 14.72 25.13
C TYR A 57 -8.35 14.74 26.14
N ILE A 58 -9.27 13.77 26.08
CA ILE A 58 -10.39 13.65 27.02
C ILE A 58 -9.88 13.46 28.47
N LEU A 59 -8.84 12.65 28.67
CA LEU A 59 -8.26 12.45 30.00
C LEU A 59 -7.61 13.71 30.57
N LEU A 60 -6.99 14.54 29.72
CA LEU A 60 -6.40 15.81 30.14
C LEU A 60 -7.46 16.88 30.41
N GLU A 61 -8.57 16.88 29.67
CA GLU A 61 -9.68 17.82 29.90
C GLU A 61 -10.51 17.43 31.14
N ALA A 62 -10.59 16.13 31.45
CA ALA A 62 -11.30 15.62 32.62
C ALA A 62 -10.55 15.81 33.94
N PHE A 63 -9.25 16.13 33.90
CA PHE A 63 -8.39 16.38 35.08
C PHE A 63 -8.20 17.88 35.32
#